data_AF-H2AT08-F1
#
_entry.id   AF-H2AT08-F1
#
_cell.length_a   1.000
_cell.length_b   1.000
_cell.length_c   1.000
_cell.angle_alpha   90.00
_cell.angle_beta   90.00
_cell.angle_gamma   90.00
#
_symmetry.space_group_name_H-M   'P 1'
#
loop_
_entity.id
_entity.type
_entity.pdbx_description
1 polymer ?
#
loop_
_entity_poly.entity_id
_entity_poly.type
_entity_poly.pdbx_seq_one_letter_code
_entity_poly.pdbx_strand_id
1 'polypeptide(L)'
;MAFIENQYKPQLLDKNIYFGTLQTITKHSVLLANQNIRYFIGIDIPTETVSQLYNDIVNSGIYGSKDDILMINFDSKFLSPADYDNLQLNNDPLTFYQWNNTRLLNSLINDRLSLSQNFEFENALFGNKTNYTKSNVFTVDNFEKFQYFNDLIAIINFQNSNPSNGILIFADYENNENLITLLISIVLKKNPSLKILDALQFIKNLKHDNNYNLKEERIFWCSGLLNYFEEIRKNNLYWGISPRIINDCNNSNNIQNNNYNSVKCTSNKRTTNNIDLDNTNTNNNNSKAIATDPIASIARSKRARSD
;
A
#
# COMPACT_ATOMS: atom_id res chain seq x y z
N MET A 1 27.57 15.71 -24.88
CA MET A 1 26.98 14.36 -24.99
C MET A 1 26.29 13.89 -23.71
N ALA A 2 26.67 14.35 -22.51
CA ALA A 2 26.02 13.98 -21.23
C ALA A 2 24.51 14.32 -21.11
N PHE A 3 23.97 15.23 -21.93
CA PHE A 3 22.56 15.64 -21.86
C PHE A 3 21.58 14.61 -22.45
N ILE A 4 22.04 13.79 -23.42
CA ILE A 4 21.22 12.74 -24.05
C ILE A 4 21.21 11.48 -23.17
N GLU A 5 22.31 11.21 -22.46
CA GLU A 5 22.47 10.06 -21.54
C GLU A 5 21.58 10.14 -20.29
N ASN A 6 21.15 11.35 -19.91
CA ASN A 6 20.23 11.56 -18.78
C ASN A 6 18.75 11.49 -19.17
N GLN A 7 18.43 11.39 -20.47
CA GLN A 7 17.05 11.25 -20.87
C GLN A 7 16.54 9.85 -20.51
N TYR A 8 15.32 9.77 -20.00
CA TYR A 8 14.62 8.53 -19.66
C TYR A 8 15.23 7.73 -18.48
N LYS A 9 16.11 8.31 -17.66
CA LYS A 9 16.51 7.66 -16.40
C LYS A 9 15.32 7.58 -15.43
N PRO A 10 15.22 6.50 -14.63
CA PRO A 10 14.18 6.40 -13.62
C PRO A 10 14.33 7.53 -12.59
N GLN A 11 13.22 8.18 -12.24
CA GLN A 11 13.14 9.26 -11.27
C GLN A 11 12.70 8.69 -9.92
N LEU A 12 13.36 9.07 -8.83
CA LEU A 12 13.03 8.58 -7.49
C LEU A 12 11.89 9.42 -6.90
N LEU A 13 10.77 8.77 -6.57
CA LEU A 13 9.64 9.39 -5.88
C LEU A 13 9.77 9.30 -4.35
N ASP A 14 10.07 8.10 -3.86
CA ASP A 14 10.24 7.77 -2.45
C ASP A 14 11.22 6.60 -2.31
N LYS A 15 11.56 6.19 -1.08
CA LYS A 15 12.46 5.07 -0.81
C LYS A 15 12.08 3.84 -1.65
N ASN A 16 12.96 3.50 -2.60
CA ASN A 16 12.83 2.38 -3.54
C ASN A 16 11.64 2.48 -4.52
N ILE A 17 10.93 3.59 -4.58
CA ILE A 17 9.84 3.82 -5.54
C ILE A 17 10.35 4.79 -6.59
N TYR A 18 10.48 4.27 -7.80
CA TYR A 18 10.89 4.98 -8.99
C TYR A 18 9.71 5.15 -9.95
N PHE A 19 9.80 6.15 -10.81
CA PHE A 19 8.89 6.30 -11.93
C PHE A 19 9.61 6.71 -13.21
N GLY A 20 9.00 6.44 -14.35
CA GLY A 20 9.59 6.72 -15.65
C GLY A 20 8.65 6.43 -16.81
N THR A 21 9.24 6.18 -17.97
CA THR A 21 8.51 5.89 -19.20
C THR A 21 8.79 4.48 -19.70
N LEU A 22 8.04 4.03 -20.71
CA LEU A 22 8.37 2.82 -21.45
C LEU A 22 9.82 2.83 -21.94
N GLN A 23 10.32 3.98 -22.39
CA GLN A 23 11.70 4.14 -22.84
C GLN A 23 12.72 3.98 -21.71
N THR A 24 12.34 4.24 -20.46
CA THR A 24 13.18 3.94 -19.29
C THR A 24 13.51 2.46 -19.23
N ILE A 25 12.53 1.60 -19.50
CA ILE A 25 12.73 0.16 -19.45
C ILE A 25 13.55 -0.32 -20.65
N THR A 26 13.21 0.11 -21.85
CA THR A 26 13.87 -0.38 -23.07
C THR A 26 15.30 0.13 -23.22
N LYS A 27 15.61 1.36 -22.76
CA LYS A 27 16.94 1.97 -22.93
C LYS A 27 17.88 1.75 -21.74
N HIS A 28 17.33 1.52 -20.55
CA HIS A 28 18.11 1.47 -19.31
C HIS A 28 17.91 0.17 -18.51
N SER A 29 17.48 -0.93 -19.15
CA SER A 29 17.23 -2.23 -18.49
C SER A 29 18.38 -2.72 -17.60
N VAL A 30 19.63 -2.56 -18.04
CA VAL A 30 20.83 -2.91 -17.25
C VAL A 30 20.97 -2.02 -16.01
N LEU A 31 20.69 -0.72 -16.13
CA LEU A 31 20.73 0.20 -15.00
C LEU A 31 19.62 -0.12 -14.00
N LEU A 32 18.43 -0.49 -14.46
CA LEU A 32 17.32 -0.93 -13.60
C LEU A 32 17.70 -2.18 -12.78
N ALA A 33 18.35 -3.15 -13.42
CA ALA A 33 18.83 -4.35 -12.74
C ALA A 33 19.94 -4.05 -11.71
N ASN A 34 20.87 -3.14 -12.03
CA ASN A 34 21.92 -2.69 -11.11
C ASN A 34 21.35 -1.93 -9.90
N GLN A 35 20.26 -1.19 -10.09
CA GLN A 35 19.50 -0.55 -9.02
C GLN A 35 18.56 -1.53 -8.29
N ASN A 36 18.62 -2.81 -8.67
CA ASN A 36 17.80 -3.90 -8.13
C ASN A 36 16.29 -3.58 -8.19
N ILE A 37 15.85 -2.93 -9.26
CA ILE A 37 14.44 -2.70 -9.57
C ILE A 37 13.88 -4.00 -10.14
N ARG A 38 13.02 -4.66 -9.36
CA ARG A 38 12.47 -6.00 -9.64
C ARG A 38 10.95 -5.97 -9.84
N TYR A 39 10.29 -4.90 -9.41
CA TYR A 39 8.85 -4.72 -9.51
C TYR A 39 8.53 -3.62 -10.51
N PHE A 40 7.60 -3.90 -11.42
CA PHE A 40 7.21 -3.01 -12.51
C PHE A 40 5.69 -2.82 -12.49
N ILE A 41 5.23 -1.58 -12.57
CA ILE A 41 3.81 -1.25 -12.62
C ILE A 41 3.56 -0.36 -13.83
N GLY A 42 2.95 -0.92 -14.87
CA GLY A 42 2.54 -0.20 -16.08
C GLY A 42 1.21 0.52 -15.87
N ILE A 43 1.11 1.76 -16.33
CA ILE A 43 -0.08 2.61 -16.23
C ILE A 43 -0.52 3.06 -17.62
N ASP A 44 -1.76 2.73 -17.97
CA ASP A 44 -2.40 3.07 -19.25
C ASP A 44 -1.62 2.59 -20.49
N ILE A 45 -0.91 1.48 -20.37
CA ILE A 45 -0.21 0.84 -21.48
C ILE A 45 -1.02 -0.38 -21.91
N PRO A 46 -1.26 -0.60 -23.21
CA PRO A 46 -1.90 -1.82 -23.69
C PRO A 46 -1.18 -3.06 -23.14
N THR A 47 -1.95 -3.98 -22.58
CA THR A 47 -1.41 -5.18 -21.93
C THR A 47 -0.60 -6.04 -22.90
N GLU A 48 -0.93 -6.04 -24.18
CA GLU A 48 -0.14 -6.67 -25.25
C GLU A 48 1.25 -6.06 -25.39
N THR A 49 1.39 -4.74 -25.21
CA THR A 49 2.70 -4.07 -25.23
C THR A 49 3.50 -4.38 -23.98
N VAL A 50 2.85 -4.42 -22.81
CA VAL A 50 3.52 -4.80 -21.56
C VAL A 50 3.95 -6.26 -21.58
N SER A 51 3.16 -7.15 -22.19
CA SER A 51 3.52 -8.56 -22.30
C SER A 51 4.74 -8.76 -23.21
N GLN A 52 4.81 -8.08 -24.35
CA GLN A 52 6.00 -8.10 -25.21
C GLN A 52 7.24 -7.61 -24.45
N LEU A 53 7.12 -6.46 -23.78
CA LEU A 53 8.22 -5.89 -22.98
C LEU A 53 8.69 -6.85 -21.88
N TYR A 54 7.77 -7.49 -21.17
CA TYR A 54 8.10 -8.49 -20.15
C TYR A 54 8.93 -9.64 -20.73
N ASN A 55 8.49 -10.18 -21.87
CA ASN A 55 9.18 -11.28 -22.54
C ASN A 55 10.57 -10.85 -23.03
N ASP A 56 10.72 -9.63 -23.57
CA ASP A 56 12.03 -9.10 -23.97
C ASP A 56 12.99 -9.01 -22.79
N ILE A 57 12.53 -8.51 -21.64
CA ILE A 57 13.35 -8.41 -20.43
C ILE A 57 13.74 -9.79 -19.91
N VAL A 58 12.80 -10.72 -19.80
CA VAL A 58 13.08 -12.08 -19.35
C VAL A 58 14.07 -12.79 -20.28
N ASN A 59 13.86 -12.68 -21.60
CA ASN A 59 14.71 -13.32 -22.61
C ASN A 59 16.11 -12.68 -22.70
N SER A 60 16.26 -11.40 -22.33
CA SER A 60 17.57 -10.75 -22.24
C SER A 60 18.50 -11.36 -21.19
N GLY A 61 17.97 -12.12 -20.22
CA GLY A 61 18.75 -12.75 -19.15
C GLY A 61 19.30 -11.79 -18.09
N ILE A 62 18.98 -10.49 -18.16
CA ILE A 62 19.52 -9.45 -17.25
C ILE A 62 19.20 -9.75 -15.77
N TYR A 63 18.06 -10.37 -15.51
CA TYR A 63 17.55 -10.58 -14.15
C TYR A 63 17.88 -11.95 -13.55
N GLY A 64 18.61 -12.83 -14.24
CA GLY A 64 19.00 -14.16 -13.74
C GLY A 64 17.88 -15.20 -13.84
N SER A 65 16.71 -14.92 -13.25
CA SER A 65 15.51 -15.75 -13.37
C SER A 65 14.28 -14.93 -13.79
N LYS A 66 13.35 -15.58 -14.50
CA LYS A 66 12.01 -15.02 -14.81
C LYS A 66 11.15 -14.80 -13.56
N ASP A 67 11.49 -15.48 -12.46
CA ASP A 67 10.81 -15.38 -11.17
C ASP A 67 11.34 -14.19 -10.35
N ASP A 68 12.42 -13.55 -10.79
CA ASP A 68 13.01 -12.37 -10.13
C ASP A 68 12.34 -11.06 -10.55
N ILE A 69 11.36 -11.10 -11.46
CA ILE A 69 10.66 -9.92 -11.96
C ILE A 69 9.15 -10.12 -11.82
N LEU A 70 8.48 -9.13 -11.24
CA LEU A 70 7.03 -9.04 -11.23
C LEU A 70 6.59 -7.77 -11.95
N MET A 71 5.74 -7.93 -12.96
CA MET A 71 5.21 -6.85 -13.79
C MET A 71 3.67 -6.86 -13.76
N ILE A 72 3.12 -5.80 -13.21
CA ILE A 72 1.69 -5.54 -13.04
C ILE A 72 1.28 -4.46 -14.03
N ASN A 73 0.07 -4.52 -14.56
CA ASN A 73 -0.43 -3.49 -15.48
C ASN A 73 -1.81 -2.97 -15.07
N PHE A 74 -2.01 -1.66 -15.18
CA PHE A 74 -3.30 -0.99 -15.08
C PHE A 74 -3.75 -0.55 -16.47
N ASP A 75 -4.65 -1.32 -17.06
CA ASP A 75 -5.14 -1.14 -18.42
C ASP A 75 -6.67 -1.26 -18.41
N SER A 76 -7.36 -0.11 -18.40
CA SER A 76 -8.82 -0.06 -18.36
C SER A 76 -9.48 -0.55 -19.66
N LYS A 77 -8.72 -0.70 -20.74
CA LYS A 77 -9.21 -1.16 -22.04
C LYS A 77 -8.96 -2.65 -22.27
N PHE A 78 -8.26 -3.31 -21.35
CA PHE A 78 -7.97 -4.72 -21.48
C PHE A 78 -9.25 -5.54 -21.38
N LEU A 79 -9.56 -6.29 -22.45
CA LEU A 79 -10.64 -7.26 -22.46
C LEU A 79 -10.09 -8.57 -21.90
N SER A 80 -10.79 -9.16 -20.93
CA SER A 80 -10.36 -10.40 -20.28
C SER A 80 -10.19 -11.52 -21.30
N PRO A 81 -9.21 -12.43 -21.14
CA PRO A 81 -9.08 -13.62 -21.99
C PRO A 81 -10.35 -14.50 -22.02
N ALA A 82 -11.23 -14.38 -21.03
CA ALA A 82 -12.54 -15.06 -21.03
C ALA A 82 -13.48 -14.57 -22.16
N ASP A 83 -13.26 -13.36 -22.70
CA ASP A 83 -13.93 -12.86 -23.90
C ASP A 83 -13.21 -13.32 -25.20
N TYR A 84 -12.05 -13.96 -25.05
CA TYR A 84 -11.18 -14.51 -26.09
C TYR A 84 -11.20 -16.05 -26.11
N ASP A 85 -12.36 -16.67 -25.85
CA ASP A 85 -12.59 -18.14 -25.91
C ASP A 85 -12.20 -18.82 -27.26
N ASN A 86 -11.66 -18.08 -28.23
CA ASN A 86 -11.21 -18.57 -29.54
C ASN A 86 -9.72 -18.35 -29.86
N LEU A 87 -8.90 -17.75 -28.98
CA LEU A 87 -7.47 -17.59 -29.27
C LEU A 87 -6.66 -18.79 -28.76
N GLN A 88 -6.20 -19.55 -29.75
CA GLN A 88 -5.45 -20.78 -29.64
C GLN A 88 -4.33 -20.72 -28.60
N LEU A 89 -4.35 -21.75 -27.74
CA LEU A 89 -3.43 -22.12 -26.67
C LEU A 89 -2.01 -22.47 -27.16
N ASN A 90 -1.41 -21.68 -28.05
CA ASN A 90 -0.08 -21.92 -28.60
C ASN A 90 0.80 -20.67 -28.43
N ASN A 91 1.60 -20.63 -27.36
CA ASN A 91 2.79 -19.77 -27.21
C ASN A 91 2.59 -18.25 -27.39
N ASP A 92 1.47 -17.68 -26.94
CA ASP A 92 1.30 -16.23 -26.94
C ASP A 92 2.11 -15.59 -25.77
N PRO A 93 3.01 -14.61 -26.04
CA PRO A 93 3.64 -13.75 -25.05
C PRO A 93 2.68 -13.23 -23.96
N LEU A 94 1.43 -12.94 -24.32
CA LEU A 94 0.38 -12.46 -23.42
C LEU A 94 0.00 -13.51 -22.37
N THR A 95 -0.30 -14.74 -22.80
CA THR A 95 -0.68 -15.84 -21.91
C THR A 95 0.44 -16.16 -20.92
N PHE A 96 1.68 -16.20 -21.39
CA PHE A 96 2.83 -16.44 -20.52
C PHE A 96 3.03 -15.31 -19.50
N TYR A 97 2.94 -14.06 -19.94
CA TYR A 97 3.00 -12.88 -19.09
C TYR A 97 1.95 -12.93 -17.97
N GLN A 98 0.69 -13.17 -18.32
CA GLN A 98 -0.41 -13.23 -17.36
C GLN A 98 -0.25 -14.37 -16.37
N TRP A 99 0.02 -15.59 -16.86
CA TRP A 99 0.18 -16.75 -16.01
C TRP A 99 1.33 -16.57 -15.02
N ASN A 100 2.51 -16.15 -15.50
CA ASN A 100 3.68 -16.07 -14.62
C ASN A 100 3.54 -14.95 -13.60
N ASN A 101 3.15 -13.74 -14.03
CA ASN A 101 3.05 -12.59 -13.12
C ASN A 101 1.87 -12.73 -12.14
N THR A 102 0.75 -13.33 -12.55
CA THR A 102 -0.35 -13.63 -11.62
C THR A 102 0.09 -14.66 -10.57
N ARG A 103 0.82 -15.71 -10.97
CA ARG A 103 1.40 -16.68 -10.03
C ARG A 103 2.37 -16.02 -9.05
N LEU A 104 3.27 -15.16 -9.53
CA LEU A 104 4.25 -14.46 -8.70
C LEU A 104 3.58 -13.49 -7.72
N LEU A 105 2.58 -12.74 -8.17
CA LEU A 105 1.78 -11.86 -7.31
C LEU A 105 1.05 -12.65 -6.22
N ASN A 106 0.49 -13.82 -6.57
CA ASN A 106 -0.13 -14.72 -5.61
C ASN A 106 0.84 -15.26 -4.57
N SER A 107 2.03 -15.69 -5.01
CA SER A 107 3.08 -16.12 -4.09
C SER A 107 3.44 -14.98 -3.14
N LEU A 108 3.71 -13.79 -3.67
CA LEU A 108 4.07 -12.61 -2.89
C LEU A 108 3.01 -12.31 -1.82
N ILE A 109 1.72 -12.26 -2.19
CA ILE A 109 0.62 -11.99 -1.26
C ILE A 109 0.54 -13.09 -0.20
N ASN A 110 0.59 -14.37 -0.59
CA ASN A 110 0.51 -15.49 0.34
C ASN A 110 1.71 -15.54 1.29
N ASP A 111 2.91 -15.22 0.80
CA ASP A 111 4.12 -15.13 1.60
C ASP A 111 3.95 -14.03 2.65
N ARG A 112 3.46 -12.84 2.26
CA ARG A 112 3.17 -11.75 3.23
C ARG A 112 2.10 -12.13 4.25
N LEU A 113 1.09 -12.90 3.85
CA LEU A 113 0.04 -13.38 4.73
C LEU A 113 0.53 -14.45 5.71
N SER A 114 1.42 -15.33 5.27
CA SER A 114 2.01 -16.36 6.12
C SER A 114 2.98 -15.78 7.14
N LEU A 115 3.67 -14.68 6.78
CA LEU A 115 4.50 -13.89 7.67
C LEU A 115 3.66 -13.02 8.62
N SER A 116 2.38 -12.76 8.31
CA SER A 116 1.51 -11.89 9.10
C SER A 116 0.74 -12.67 10.18
N GLN A 117 1.36 -12.80 11.36
CA GLN A 117 0.65 -12.59 12.63
C GLN A 117 0.49 -11.08 12.94
N ASN A 118 0.81 -10.21 11.99
CA ASN A 118 0.85 -8.76 12.13
C ASN A 118 -0.45 -8.11 11.67
N PHE A 119 -1.27 -7.69 12.62
CA PHE A 119 -2.40 -6.76 12.43
C PHE A 119 -2.02 -5.52 11.59
N GLU A 120 -0.75 -5.12 11.59
CA GLU A 120 -0.23 -4.00 10.80
C GLU A 120 -0.34 -4.19 9.29
N PHE A 121 -0.22 -5.41 8.77
CA PHE A 121 -0.37 -5.66 7.33
C PHE A 121 -1.81 -5.47 6.87
N GLU A 122 -2.74 -6.09 7.59
CA GLU A 122 -4.16 -6.04 7.27
C GLU A 122 -4.71 -4.61 7.45
N ASN A 123 -4.15 -3.83 8.40
CA ASN A 123 -4.48 -2.42 8.58
C ASN A 123 -3.87 -1.50 7.51
N ALA A 124 -2.83 -1.93 6.80
CA ALA A 124 -2.18 -1.13 5.76
C ALA A 124 -2.91 -1.20 4.40
N LEU A 125 -3.75 -2.21 4.21
CA LEU A 125 -4.56 -2.42 3.00
C LEU A 125 -5.93 -1.76 3.15
N PHE A 126 -6.35 -1.06 2.12
CA PHE A 126 -7.69 -0.49 2.05
C PHE A 126 -8.72 -1.51 1.54
N GLY A 127 -8.32 -2.41 0.65
CA GLY A 127 -9.18 -3.39 -0.03
C GLY A 127 -9.03 -4.82 0.48
N ASN A 128 -9.93 -5.69 0.03
CA ASN A 128 -9.86 -7.11 0.35
C ASN A 128 -8.71 -7.75 -0.45
N LYS A 129 -7.85 -8.51 0.23
CA LYS A 129 -6.71 -9.23 -0.35
C LYS A 129 -7.07 -10.11 -1.55
N THR A 130 -8.26 -10.71 -1.56
CA THR A 130 -8.73 -11.59 -2.66
C THR A 130 -8.92 -10.85 -3.98
N ASN A 131 -8.95 -9.52 -3.96
CA ASN A 131 -9.03 -8.70 -5.15
C ASN A 131 -7.69 -8.64 -5.91
N TYR A 132 -6.57 -8.86 -5.21
CA TYR A 132 -5.22 -8.75 -5.78
C TYR A 132 -4.66 -10.08 -6.28
N THR A 133 -5.34 -11.19 -5.99
CA THR A 133 -4.82 -12.54 -6.29
C THR A 133 -5.34 -13.16 -7.60
N LYS A 134 -6.22 -12.45 -8.30
CA LYS A 134 -6.91 -13.01 -9.48
C LYS A 134 -6.15 -12.78 -10.78
N SER A 135 -5.44 -11.66 -10.88
CA SER A 135 -4.81 -11.20 -12.11
C SER A 135 -3.70 -10.20 -11.78
N ASN A 136 -2.64 -10.19 -12.58
CA ASN A 136 -1.63 -9.12 -12.58
C ASN A 136 -2.04 -7.92 -13.46
N VAL A 137 -3.16 -8.02 -14.19
CA VAL A 137 -3.73 -6.94 -15.01
C VAL A 137 -5.00 -6.44 -14.36
N PHE A 138 -5.07 -5.13 -14.13
CA PHE A 138 -6.15 -4.47 -13.43
C PHE A 138 -6.87 -3.49 -14.36
N THR A 139 -8.16 -3.75 -14.56
CA THR A 139 -9.07 -2.92 -15.40
C THR A 139 -9.90 -1.96 -14.56
N VAL A 140 -9.50 -1.69 -13.31
CA VAL A 140 -10.25 -0.85 -12.36
C VAL A 140 -10.10 0.63 -12.68
N ASP A 141 -11.16 1.38 -12.43
CA ASP A 141 -11.24 2.83 -12.65
C ASP A 141 -11.69 3.58 -11.39
N ASN A 142 -11.66 4.91 -11.47
CA ASN A 142 -12.11 5.81 -10.39
C ASN A 142 -11.40 5.54 -9.05
N PHE A 143 -12.14 5.54 -7.95
CA PHE A 143 -11.63 5.35 -6.58
C PHE A 143 -10.87 4.02 -6.43
N GLU A 144 -11.39 2.94 -7.01
CA GLU A 144 -10.79 1.61 -6.89
C GLU A 144 -9.39 1.56 -7.50
N LYS A 145 -9.15 2.28 -8.61
CA LYS A 145 -7.81 2.41 -9.21
C LYS A 145 -6.77 2.90 -8.19
N PHE A 146 -7.09 3.95 -7.43
CA PHE A 146 -6.20 4.48 -6.40
C PHE A 146 -6.03 3.53 -5.22
N GLN A 147 -7.10 2.85 -4.82
CA GLN A 147 -7.08 1.85 -3.76
C GLN A 147 -6.17 0.68 -4.11
N TYR A 148 -6.40 0.04 -5.26
CA TYR A 148 -5.64 -1.10 -5.74
C TYR A 148 -4.17 -0.76 -5.92
N PHE A 149 -3.90 0.40 -6.55
CA PHE A 149 -2.54 0.86 -6.77
C PHE A 149 -1.77 1.04 -5.46
N ASN A 150 -2.33 1.76 -4.49
CA ASN A 150 -1.66 2.01 -3.21
C ASN A 150 -1.56 0.77 -2.31
N ASP A 151 -2.48 -0.18 -2.46
CA ASP A 151 -2.42 -1.46 -1.78
C ASP A 151 -1.34 -2.35 -2.37
N LEU A 152 -1.20 -2.43 -3.70
CA LEU A 152 -0.12 -3.18 -4.34
C LEU A 152 1.26 -2.63 -3.97
N ILE A 153 1.42 -1.30 -3.95
CA ILE A 153 2.65 -0.66 -3.46
C ILE A 153 2.91 -1.07 -2.00
N ALA A 154 1.87 -1.10 -1.15
CA ALA A 154 2.00 -1.53 0.23
C ALA A 154 2.38 -3.02 0.33
N ILE A 155 1.75 -3.91 -0.44
CA ILE A 155 2.06 -5.36 -0.47
C ILE A 155 3.50 -5.61 -0.89
N ILE A 156 3.95 -4.95 -1.96
CA ILE A 156 5.31 -5.10 -2.48
C ILE A 156 6.33 -4.57 -1.46
N ASN A 157 6.05 -3.43 -0.83
CA ASN A 157 6.93 -2.85 0.18
C ASN A 157 6.80 -3.49 1.58
N PHE A 158 5.75 -4.29 1.83
CA PHE A 158 5.48 -4.84 3.15
C PHE A 158 6.59 -5.78 3.56
N GLN A 159 7.34 -5.37 4.59
CA GLN A 159 8.50 -6.08 5.12
C GLN A 159 9.45 -6.57 4.02
N ASN A 160 10.08 -5.60 3.35
CA ASN A 160 11.33 -5.83 2.63
C ASN A 160 12.38 -6.43 3.58
N SER A 161 12.44 -7.76 3.66
CA SER A 161 13.58 -8.50 4.20
C SER A 161 14.86 -8.18 3.41
N ASN A 162 14.70 -7.73 2.16
CA ASN A 162 15.74 -7.07 1.36
C ASN A 162 15.31 -5.63 1.04
N PRO A 163 15.85 -4.61 1.74
CA PRO A 163 15.56 -3.20 1.47
C PRO A 163 16.10 -2.70 0.11
N SER A 164 16.54 -3.59 -0.77
CA SER A 164 17.14 -3.27 -2.06
C SER A 164 16.18 -3.42 -3.24
N ASN A 165 15.01 -4.06 -3.12
CA ASN A 165 14.15 -4.27 -4.28
C ASN A 165 13.37 -2.99 -4.61
N GLY A 166 13.66 -2.41 -5.78
CA GLY A 166 13.00 -1.22 -6.30
C GLY A 166 11.70 -1.53 -7.05
N ILE A 167 10.75 -0.60 -6.98
CA ILE A 167 9.52 -0.56 -7.76
C ILE A 167 9.66 0.53 -8.81
N LEU A 168 9.40 0.21 -10.09
CA LEU A 168 9.30 1.19 -11.16
C LEU A 168 7.86 1.29 -11.64
N ILE A 169 7.28 2.48 -11.52
CA ILE A 169 5.96 2.83 -12.05
C ILE A 169 6.17 3.55 -13.38
N PHE A 170 5.59 3.07 -14.47
CA PHE A 170 5.88 3.61 -15.80
C PHE A 170 4.61 3.73 -16.65
N ALA A 171 4.65 4.67 -17.60
CA ALA A 171 3.64 4.88 -18.61
C ALA A 171 4.31 5.10 -19.98
N ASP A 172 3.53 5.25 -21.05
CA ASP A 172 4.08 5.55 -22.38
C ASP A 172 4.82 6.91 -22.43
N TYR A 173 4.44 7.86 -21.58
CA TYR A 173 5.00 9.21 -21.55
C TYR A 173 4.99 9.82 -20.14
N GLU A 174 5.98 10.66 -19.82
CA GLU A 174 6.14 11.27 -18.47
C GLU A 174 4.96 12.20 -18.09
N ASN A 175 4.26 12.74 -19.08
CA ASN A 175 3.11 13.65 -18.92
C ASN A 175 1.77 12.92 -18.84
N ASN A 176 1.75 11.61 -18.60
CA ASN A 176 0.51 10.85 -18.45
C ASN A 176 -0.25 11.31 -17.19
N GLU A 177 -1.49 11.79 -17.40
CA GLU A 177 -2.37 12.33 -16.34
C GLU A 177 -2.69 11.27 -15.27
N ASN A 178 -2.92 10.01 -15.68
CA ASN A 178 -3.20 8.91 -14.76
C ASN A 178 -1.95 8.48 -13.99
N LEU A 179 -0.78 8.44 -14.63
CA LEU A 179 0.48 8.22 -13.94
C LEU A 179 0.67 9.28 -12.85
N ILE A 180 0.52 10.56 -13.20
CA ILE A 180 0.76 11.66 -12.26
C ILE A 180 -0.26 11.65 -11.12
N THR A 181 -1.55 11.43 -11.38
CA THR A 181 -2.57 11.31 -10.31
C THR A 181 -2.27 10.14 -9.37
N LEU A 182 -1.80 9.00 -9.89
CA LEU A 182 -1.38 7.87 -9.06
C LEU A 182 -0.12 8.16 -8.25
N LEU A 183 0.87 8.84 -8.81
CA LEU A 183 2.05 9.29 -8.05
C LEU A 183 1.66 10.28 -6.94
N ILE A 184 0.73 11.21 -7.22
CA ILE A 184 0.16 12.12 -6.20
C ILE A 184 -0.48 11.32 -5.07
N SER A 185 -1.22 10.25 -5.39
CA SER A 185 -1.87 9.42 -4.38
C SER A 185 -0.89 8.78 -3.41
N ILE A 186 0.32 8.40 -3.85
CA ILE A 186 1.40 7.90 -2.98
C ILE A 186 1.87 9.00 -2.03
N VAL A 187 2.14 10.20 -2.56
CA VAL A 187 2.62 11.34 -1.77
C VAL A 187 1.59 11.74 -0.69
N LEU A 188 0.32 11.76 -1.05
CA LEU A 188 -0.78 12.08 -0.14
C LEU A 188 -1.05 10.99 0.89
N LYS A 189 -0.91 9.70 0.53
CA LYS A 189 -1.00 8.58 1.48
C LYS A 189 0.06 8.72 2.58
N LYS A 190 1.29 9.10 2.20
CA LYS A 190 2.40 9.30 3.14
C LYS A 190 2.23 10.56 4.00
N ASN A 191 1.70 11.63 3.41
CA ASN A 191 1.53 12.92 4.08
C ASN A 191 0.08 13.44 3.89
N PRO A 192 -0.89 12.98 4.70
CA PRO A 192 -2.31 13.32 4.55
C PRO A 192 -2.66 14.80 4.76
N SER A 193 -1.73 15.60 5.29
CA SER A 193 -1.89 17.05 5.50
C SER A 193 -1.52 17.89 4.28
N LEU A 194 -0.83 17.33 3.28
CA LEU A 194 -0.45 18.03 2.06
C LEU A 194 -1.68 18.32 1.19
N LYS A 195 -1.65 19.45 0.47
CA LYS A 195 -2.63 19.74 -0.56
C LYS A 195 -2.24 19.04 -1.87
N ILE A 196 -3.23 18.71 -2.70
CA ILE A 196 -3.02 18.12 -4.03
C ILE A 196 -2.08 18.98 -4.87
N LEU A 197 -2.20 20.31 -4.80
CA LEU A 197 -1.33 21.24 -5.54
C LEU A 197 0.14 21.12 -5.13
N ASP A 198 0.42 20.99 -3.82
CA ASP A 198 1.78 20.85 -3.31
C ASP A 198 2.39 19.51 -3.75
N ALA A 199 1.59 18.44 -3.71
CA ALA A 199 2.00 17.12 -4.19
C ALA A 199 2.25 17.11 -5.71
N LEU A 200 1.42 17.80 -6.49
CA LEU A 200 1.62 17.97 -7.93
C LEU A 200 2.91 18.75 -8.21
N GLN A 201 3.16 19.85 -7.50
CA GLN A 201 4.38 20.64 -7.66
C GLN A 201 5.63 19.82 -7.29
N PHE A 202 5.56 19.01 -6.24
CA PHE A 202 6.62 18.09 -5.87
C PHE A 202 6.96 17.13 -7.01
N ILE A 203 5.96 16.48 -7.61
CA ILE A 203 6.18 15.55 -8.74
C ILE A 203 6.71 16.29 -9.97
N LYS A 204 6.22 17.49 -10.27
CA LYS A 204 6.74 18.31 -11.37
C LYS A 204 8.22 18.62 -11.21
N ASN A 205 8.68 18.88 -9.98
CA ASN A 205 10.10 19.17 -9.71
C ASN A 205 11.01 17.94 -9.89
N LEU A 206 10.47 16.72 -9.88
CA LEU A 206 11.25 15.50 -10.09
C LEU A 206 11.43 15.15 -11.58
N LYS A 207 10.59 15.73 -12.45
CA LYS A 207 10.54 15.40 -13.88
C LYS A 207 11.67 16.03 -14.68
N HIS A 208 12.10 15.31 -15.72
CA HIS A 208 13.13 15.79 -16.65
C HIS A 208 12.51 16.66 -17.75
N ASP A 209 11.28 16.32 -18.18
CA ASP A 209 10.57 17.10 -19.19
C ASP A 209 9.67 18.17 -18.56
N ASN A 210 10.02 19.44 -18.82
CA ASN A 210 9.24 20.62 -18.42
C ASN A 210 8.12 20.95 -19.43
N ASN A 211 7.86 20.10 -20.42
CA ASN A 211 6.84 20.37 -21.43
C ASN A 211 5.45 20.63 -20.82
N TYR A 212 4.88 21.76 -21.19
CA TYR A 212 3.67 22.38 -20.66
C TYR A 212 2.35 21.68 -21.03
N ASN A 213 2.38 20.48 -21.60
CA ASN A 213 1.16 19.80 -22.09
C ASN A 213 0.39 19.05 -21.00
N LEU A 214 0.71 19.27 -19.73
CA LEU A 214 -0.01 18.67 -18.61
C LEU A 214 -1.31 19.45 -18.33
N LYS A 215 -2.46 18.78 -18.42
CA LYS A 215 -3.75 19.37 -18.05
C LYS A 215 -3.95 19.28 -16.55
N GLU A 216 -3.38 20.23 -15.82
CA GLU A 216 -3.44 20.28 -14.35
C GLU A 216 -4.87 20.29 -13.81
N GLU A 217 -5.81 20.88 -14.56
CA GLU A 217 -7.22 20.92 -14.18
C GLU A 217 -7.81 19.51 -14.10
N ARG A 218 -7.43 18.60 -15.00
CA ARG A 218 -7.92 17.22 -14.98
C ARG A 218 -7.41 16.43 -13.80
N ILE A 219 -6.17 16.69 -13.39
CA ILE A 219 -5.56 16.09 -12.20
C ILE A 219 -6.28 16.61 -10.96
N PHE A 220 -6.47 17.93 -10.88
CA PHE A 220 -7.10 18.58 -9.73
C PHE A 220 -8.55 18.15 -9.55
N TRP A 221 -9.30 18.01 -10.64
CA TRP A 221 -10.71 17.58 -10.63
C TRP A 221 -10.90 16.07 -10.80
N CYS A 222 -9.85 15.26 -10.65
CA CYS A 222 -9.97 13.81 -10.68
C CYS A 222 -10.78 13.33 -9.47
N SER A 223 -12.05 13.00 -9.69
CA SER A 223 -12.99 12.59 -8.65
C SER A 223 -12.52 11.36 -7.88
N GLY A 224 -11.90 10.38 -8.56
CA GLY A 224 -11.33 9.20 -7.93
C GLY A 224 -10.22 9.54 -6.94
N LEU A 225 -9.31 10.45 -7.31
CA LEU A 225 -8.21 10.90 -6.46
C LEU A 225 -8.73 11.66 -5.23
N LEU A 226 -9.70 12.58 -5.44
CA LEU A 226 -10.32 13.35 -4.37
C LEU A 226 -11.00 12.43 -3.35
N ASN A 227 -11.81 11.48 -3.83
CA ASN A 227 -12.50 10.52 -2.98
C ASN A 227 -11.50 9.65 -2.20
N TYR A 228 -10.43 9.20 -2.86
CA TYR A 228 -9.37 8.42 -2.22
C TYR A 228 -8.67 9.22 -1.12
N PHE A 229 -8.35 10.48 -1.38
CA PHE A 229 -7.68 11.35 -0.42
C PHE A 229 -8.54 11.66 0.80
N GLU A 230 -9.84 11.93 0.60
CA GLU A 230 -10.78 12.11 1.71
C GLU A 230 -10.87 10.84 2.58
N GLU A 231 -10.84 9.65 1.97
CA GLU A 231 -10.84 8.39 2.70
C GLU A 231 -9.54 8.17 3.51
N ILE A 232 -8.38 8.49 2.94
CA ILE A 232 -7.09 8.50 3.67
C ILE A 232 -7.17 9.44 4.87
N ARG A 233 -7.72 10.65 4.67
CA ARG A 233 -7.83 11.65 5.74
C ARG A 233 -8.73 11.15 6.85
N LYS A 234 -9.91 10.61 6.55
CA LYS A 234 -10.77 9.97 7.55
C LYS A 234 -10.02 8.86 8.29
N ASN A 235 -9.28 8.01 7.59
CA ASN A 235 -8.61 6.90 8.25
C ASN A 235 -7.41 7.36 9.11
N ASN A 236 -6.73 8.44 8.75
CA ASN A 236 -5.58 8.96 9.50
C ASN A 236 -5.94 9.98 10.61
N LEU A 237 -7.06 10.70 10.50
CA LEU A 237 -7.53 11.68 11.50
C LEU A 237 -8.21 11.03 12.71
N TYR A 238 -8.67 9.77 12.61
CA TYR A 238 -9.45 9.11 13.67
C TYR A 238 -8.66 8.16 14.59
N TRP A 239 -7.32 8.14 14.54
CA TRP A 239 -6.50 7.34 15.48
C TRP A 239 -6.33 7.99 16.87
N GLY A 240 -7.45 8.40 17.46
CA GLY A 240 -7.64 8.34 18.91
C GLY A 240 -8.53 7.16 19.33
N ILE A 241 -9.47 6.72 18.49
CA ILE A 241 -10.39 5.61 18.79
C ILE A 241 -10.88 5.03 17.45
N SER A 242 -10.38 3.84 17.07
CA SER A 242 -10.87 3.14 15.89
C SER A 242 -12.30 2.63 16.13
N PRO A 243 -13.32 3.00 15.32
CA PRO A 243 -14.71 2.56 15.54
C PRO A 243 -14.98 1.10 15.14
N ARG A 244 -13.99 0.35 14.61
CA ARG A 244 -14.20 -1.04 14.19
C ARG A 244 -14.23 -2.06 15.33
N ILE A 245 -14.03 -1.63 16.59
CA ILE A 245 -14.09 -2.51 17.78
C ILE A 245 -15.52 -2.74 18.31
N ILE A 246 -16.57 -2.12 17.77
CA ILE A 246 -17.92 -2.23 18.40
C ILE A 246 -18.73 -3.47 17.94
N ASN A 247 -18.37 -4.19 16.87
CA ASN A 247 -19.24 -5.25 16.35
C ASN A 247 -18.83 -6.70 16.60
N ASP A 248 -17.68 -6.99 17.20
CA ASP A 248 -17.27 -8.38 17.51
C ASP A 248 -17.45 -8.78 18.98
N CYS A 249 -18.04 -7.92 19.80
CA CYS A 249 -18.32 -8.19 21.22
C CYS A 249 -19.80 -8.57 21.48
N ASN A 250 -20.50 -9.18 20.53
CA ASN A 250 -21.90 -9.60 20.72
C ASN A 250 -22.18 -11.03 20.26
N ASN A 251 -21.19 -11.93 20.36
CA ASN A 251 -21.45 -13.35 20.17
C ASN A 251 -20.69 -14.23 21.17
N SER A 252 -20.97 -14.02 22.46
CA SER A 252 -20.78 -14.99 23.55
C SER A 252 -21.48 -14.45 24.80
N ASN A 253 -22.72 -14.88 25.02
CA ASN A 253 -23.28 -15.33 26.31
C ASN A 253 -24.80 -15.33 26.26
N ASN A 254 -25.37 -16.49 25.96
CA ASN A 254 -26.59 -16.91 26.63
C ASN A 254 -26.30 -16.95 28.14
N ILE A 255 -26.94 -16.06 28.92
CA ILE A 255 -27.54 -16.36 30.24
C ILE A 255 -28.51 -15.21 30.55
N GLN A 256 -29.73 -15.61 30.88
CA GLN A 256 -30.87 -14.80 31.29
C GLN A 256 -30.54 -13.93 32.51
N ASN A 257 -30.93 -12.65 32.50
CA ASN A 257 -31.95 -12.09 33.42
C ASN A 257 -31.94 -10.55 33.46
N ASN A 258 -33.13 -9.99 33.17
CA ASN A 258 -33.79 -8.83 33.77
C ASN A 258 -32.94 -7.70 34.39
N ASN A 259 -32.99 -6.50 33.82
CA ASN A 259 -33.85 -5.39 34.29
C ASN A 259 -33.60 -4.08 33.55
N TYR A 260 -34.68 -3.31 33.40
CA TYR A 260 -34.76 -1.96 32.85
C TYR A 260 -33.76 -0.96 33.45
N ASN A 261 -33.18 -0.10 32.61
CA ASN A 261 -33.47 1.34 32.65
C ASN A 261 -32.78 2.10 31.49
N SER A 262 -33.60 2.85 30.74
CA SER A 262 -33.16 3.77 29.70
C SER A 262 -32.60 5.05 30.33
N VAL A 263 -31.36 5.43 30.00
CA VAL A 263 -30.85 6.77 30.27
C VAL A 263 -30.56 7.46 28.94
N LYS A 264 -31.39 8.47 28.65
CA LYS A 264 -31.19 9.46 27.58
C LYS A 264 -29.96 10.30 27.90
N CYS A 265 -28.97 10.31 27.01
CA CYS A 265 -27.92 11.34 27.05
C CYS A 265 -28.38 12.55 26.22
N THR A 266 -28.87 13.56 26.93
CA THR A 266 -29.13 14.91 26.44
C THR A 266 -27.83 15.67 26.25
N SER A 267 -27.73 16.36 25.11
CA SER A 267 -26.68 17.32 24.76
C SER A 267 -26.63 18.49 25.74
N ASN A 268 -25.47 18.76 26.36
CA ASN A 268 -25.26 19.97 27.15
C ASN A 268 -24.38 20.99 26.40
N LYS A 269 -25.03 22.10 26.05
CA LYS A 269 -24.43 23.40 25.71
C LYS A 269 -23.79 24.04 26.95
N ARG A 270 -22.74 24.81 26.69
CA ARG A 270 -22.06 25.75 27.60
C ARG A 270 -23.05 26.63 28.39
N THR A 271 -22.78 26.81 29.68
CA THR A 271 -22.92 28.13 30.34
C THR A 271 -22.01 28.24 31.57
N THR A 272 -21.41 29.41 31.69
CA THR A 272 -20.60 29.95 32.78
C THR A 272 -21.40 30.13 34.08
N ASN A 273 -20.75 30.02 35.24
CA ASN A 273 -20.67 31.06 36.28
C ASN A 273 -19.99 30.56 37.56
N ASN A 274 -19.23 31.48 38.16
CA ASN A 274 -18.56 31.41 39.45
C ASN A 274 -19.54 31.17 40.62
N ILE A 275 -19.04 30.63 41.73
CA ILE A 275 -19.09 31.18 43.10
C ILE A 275 -18.36 30.21 44.05
N ASP A 276 -17.24 30.71 44.57
CA ASP A 276 -16.73 30.66 45.93
C ASP A 276 -17.05 29.55 46.97
N LEU A 277 -15.98 29.37 47.76
CA LEU A 277 -15.91 29.17 49.21
C LEU A 277 -15.82 27.73 49.77
N ASP A 278 -14.64 27.53 50.37
CA ASP A 278 -14.44 27.11 51.76
C ASP A 278 -14.39 25.61 52.14
N ASN A 279 -13.14 25.23 52.40
CA ASN A 279 -12.58 24.94 53.72
C ASN A 279 -12.67 23.52 54.32
N THR A 280 -11.55 23.23 54.99
CA THR A 280 -11.35 22.36 56.15
C THR A 280 -11.11 20.86 55.93
N ASN A 281 -9.84 20.49 56.22
CA ASN A 281 -9.41 19.59 57.31
C ASN A 281 -10.08 18.20 57.38
N THR A 282 -9.37 17.08 57.56
CA THR A 282 -8.42 16.82 58.65
C THR A 282 -7.82 15.41 58.43
N ASN A 283 -6.51 15.24 58.73
CA ASN A 283 -5.88 14.21 59.59
C ASN A 283 -6.53 12.80 59.67
N ASN A 284 -5.82 11.67 59.83
CA ASN A 284 -4.41 11.36 60.09
C ASN A 284 -4.27 9.82 60.20
N ASN A 285 -3.01 9.37 60.22
CA ASN A 285 -2.47 8.18 60.93
C ASN A 285 -2.42 6.80 60.23
N ASN A 286 -1.24 6.53 59.67
CA ASN A 286 -0.23 5.56 60.12
C ASN A 286 -0.67 4.21 60.74
N SER A 287 -0.17 3.11 60.14
CA SER A 287 0.46 2.02 60.90
C SER A 287 1.53 1.25 60.08
N LYS A 288 2.77 1.32 60.57
CA LYS A 288 3.87 0.32 60.49
C LYS A 288 3.39 -1.02 61.08
N ALA A 289 3.90 -2.24 60.84
CA ALA A 289 5.07 -2.75 60.13
C ALA A 289 5.03 -4.32 60.11
N ILE A 290 6.09 -4.92 59.52
CA ILE A 290 6.72 -6.22 59.82
C ILE A 290 6.38 -7.43 58.90
N ALA A 291 7.38 -7.72 58.07
CA ALA A 291 7.95 -8.97 57.56
C ALA A 291 7.32 -10.34 57.89
N THR A 292 7.31 -11.22 56.87
CA THR A 292 7.99 -12.54 56.87
C THR A 292 7.82 -13.26 55.51
N ASP A 293 8.94 -13.47 54.79
CA ASP A 293 9.18 -14.65 53.94
C ASP A 293 9.62 -15.82 54.86
N PRO A 294 9.63 -17.13 54.47
CA PRO A 294 9.96 -17.68 53.14
C PRO A 294 9.21 -18.99 52.74
N ILE A 295 9.58 -19.60 51.58
CA ILE A 295 9.94 -21.04 51.37
C ILE A 295 9.49 -21.63 49.99
N ALA A 296 10.50 -22.13 49.25
CA ALA A 296 10.55 -23.33 48.36
C ALA A 296 9.64 -23.41 47.10
N SER A 297 9.91 -24.15 46.01
CA SER A 297 10.97 -25.04 45.48
C SER A 297 10.50 -25.47 44.06
N ILE A 298 11.32 -25.83 43.06
CA ILE A 298 11.73 -27.19 42.59
C ILE A 298 12.05 -26.95 41.09
N ALA A 299 13.30 -27.02 40.61
CA ALA A 299 14.06 -28.17 40.08
C ALA A 299 13.82 -28.56 38.60
N ARG A 300 14.94 -29.01 37.98
CA ARG A 300 15.13 -29.82 36.74
C ARG A 300 15.16 -29.05 35.40
N SER A 301 16.02 -29.36 34.43
CA SER A 301 17.19 -30.26 34.37
C SER A 301 18.07 -29.84 33.20
N LYS A 302 19.39 -29.97 33.35
CA LYS A 302 20.37 -30.01 32.26
C LYS A 302 20.37 -31.41 31.64
N ARG A 303 20.55 -31.51 30.32
CA ARG A 303 21.57 -32.42 29.75
C ARG A 303 21.94 -32.05 28.32
N ALA A 304 23.25 -31.98 28.14
CA ALA A 304 23.98 -31.81 26.91
C ALA A 304 24.05 -33.12 26.12
N ARG A 305 24.36 -33.01 24.82
CA ARG A 305 25.09 -34.04 24.07
C ARG A 305 25.96 -33.35 23.03
N SER A 306 27.27 -33.52 23.21
CA SER A 306 28.31 -33.45 22.19
C SER A 306 28.72 -34.87 21.84
N ASP A 307 29.29 -34.99 20.64
CA ASP A 307 29.82 -36.16 19.91
C ASP A 307 28.87 -36.71 18.85
#